data_AF-A0AA37M7S2-F1
#
_entry.id   AF-A0AA37M7S2-F1
#
_cell.length_a   1.000
_cell.length_b   1.000
_cell.length_c   1.000
_cell.angle_alpha   90.00
_cell.angle_beta   90.00
_cell.angle_gamma   90.00
#
_symmetry.space_group_name_H-M   'P 1'
#
loop_
_entity.id
_entity.type
_entity.pdbx_description
1 polymer ?
#
loop_
_entity_poly.entity_id
_entity_poly.type
_entity_poly.pdbx_seq_one_letter_code
_entity_poly.pdbx_strand_id
1 'polypeptide(L)'
;MGPSEPGTPHGRPSPDPVVILADLFPGGPSVTGIWERAGGDPSRLDASGDGNAQWRAALGKFRRGGGGANITAESLFAVVRDEYPKYSDLPALERALASLSPR
;
A
#
# COMPACT_ATOMS: atom_id res chain seq x y z
N MET A 1 -18.47 31.63 0.91
CA MET A 1 -18.06 31.24 -0.46
C MET A 1 -16.67 30.65 -0.35
N GLY A 2 -16.51 29.38 -0.72
CA GLY A 2 -15.42 28.51 -0.28
C GLY A 2 -14.04 28.83 -0.89
N PRO A 3 -12.95 28.38 -0.25
CA PRO A 3 -11.64 28.43 -0.86
C PRO A 3 -11.53 27.34 -1.93
N SER A 4 -11.46 27.75 -3.19
CA SER A 4 -11.09 26.85 -4.30
C SER A 4 -9.59 26.61 -4.26
N GLU A 5 -9.22 25.34 -4.09
CA GLU A 5 -7.85 24.82 -3.98
C GLU A 5 -6.97 25.12 -5.21
N PRO A 6 -5.65 25.27 -5.03
CA PRO A 6 -4.70 25.56 -6.10
C PRO A 6 -4.32 24.33 -6.94
N GLY A 7 -4.25 24.58 -8.25
CA GLY A 7 -3.65 23.82 -9.35
C GLY A 7 -2.96 22.47 -9.10
N THR A 8 -3.45 21.44 -9.78
CA THR A 8 -2.77 20.15 -9.98
C THR A 8 -1.98 20.18 -11.31
N PRO A 9 -0.63 20.21 -11.30
CA PRO A 9 0.15 20.00 -12.51
C PRO A 9 0.08 18.52 -12.93
N HIS A 10 -0.41 18.26 -14.15
CA HIS A 10 -0.52 16.93 -14.76
C HIS A 10 0.83 16.41 -15.29
N GLY A 11 1.82 16.24 -14.42
CA GLY A 11 2.81 15.19 -14.61
C GLY A 11 2.35 14.06 -13.72
N ARG A 12 1.67 13.01 -14.23
CA ARG A 12 1.25 11.90 -13.37
C ARG A 12 2.50 11.40 -12.65
N PRO A 13 2.66 11.63 -11.34
CA PRO A 13 3.72 10.95 -10.60
C PRO A 13 3.42 9.46 -10.75
N SER A 14 4.46 8.62 -10.80
CA SER A 14 4.26 7.17 -10.70
C SER A 14 3.34 6.93 -9.50
N PRO A 15 2.22 6.21 -9.67
CA PRO A 15 1.19 6.18 -8.66
C PRO A 15 1.77 5.63 -7.36
N ASP A 16 1.62 6.41 -6.29
CA ASP A 16 2.10 6.00 -4.98
C ASP A 16 1.42 4.68 -4.59
N PRO A 17 2.19 3.64 -4.19
CA PRO A 17 1.61 2.35 -3.85
C PRO A 17 0.66 2.47 -2.67
N VAL A 18 0.90 3.44 -1.77
CA VAL A 18 -0.03 3.81 -0.70
C VAL A 18 -1.40 4.17 -1.25
N VAL A 19 -1.45 5.04 -2.26
CA VAL A 19 -2.71 5.57 -2.80
C VAL A 19 -3.49 4.46 -3.48
N ILE A 20 -2.81 3.63 -4.28
CA ILE A 20 -3.41 2.45 -4.90
C ILE A 20 -3.96 1.50 -3.84
N LEU A 21 -3.15 1.16 -2.82
CA LEU A 21 -3.56 0.24 -1.77
C LEU A 21 -4.68 0.81 -0.89
N ALA A 22 -4.71 2.12 -0.65
CA ALA A 22 -5.79 2.77 0.09
C ALA A 22 -7.07 2.93 -0.73
N ASP A 23 -6.97 3.00 -2.06
CA ASP A 23 -8.11 2.98 -2.98
C ASP A 23 -8.77 1.59 -3.00
N LEU A 24 -7.95 0.53 -3.08
CA LEU A 24 -8.40 -0.86 -3.00
C LEU A 24 -8.89 -1.23 -1.60
N PHE A 25 -8.15 -0.82 -0.58
CA PHE A 25 -8.36 -1.15 0.83
C PHE A 25 -8.40 0.13 1.68
N PRO A 26 -9.53 0.84 1.69
CA PRO A 26 -9.67 2.11 2.42
C PRO A 26 -9.61 1.94 3.93
N GLY A 27 -9.81 0.73 4.46
CA GLY A 27 -9.64 0.43 5.87
C GLY A 27 -8.21 0.06 6.28
N GLY A 28 -7.24 0.13 5.36
CA GLY A 28 -5.82 -0.06 5.65
C GLY A 28 -5.30 -1.50 5.49
N PRO A 29 -4.01 -1.74 5.83
CA PRO A 29 -3.33 -3.04 5.70
C PRO A 29 -3.88 -4.12 6.63
N SER A 30 -4.55 -3.71 7.70
CA SER A 30 -5.17 -4.58 8.71
C SER A 30 -6.46 -5.22 8.21
N VAL A 31 -7.10 -4.62 7.21
CA VAL A 31 -8.35 -5.11 6.64
C VAL A 31 -8.13 -6.43 5.92
N THR A 32 -9.12 -7.32 6.07
CA THR A 32 -9.19 -8.67 5.47
C THR A 32 -7.95 -9.55 5.72
N GLY A 33 -7.09 -9.16 6.66
CA GLY A 33 -5.84 -9.84 6.95
C GLY A 33 -4.84 -9.80 5.79
N ILE A 34 -4.93 -8.84 4.85
CA ILE A 34 -4.03 -8.79 3.68
C ILE A 34 -2.57 -8.80 4.09
N TRP A 35 -2.23 -8.00 5.10
CA TRP A 35 -0.87 -7.93 5.60
C TRP A 35 -0.40 -9.26 6.19
N GLU A 36 -1.24 -9.94 6.97
CA GLU A 36 -0.93 -11.25 7.55
C GLU A 36 -0.80 -12.33 6.46
N ARG A 37 -1.74 -12.34 5.49
CA ARG A 37 -1.73 -13.25 4.34
C ARG A 37 -0.50 -13.05 3.45
N ALA A 38 0.00 -11.82 3.37
CA ALA A 38 1.24 -11.51 2.69
C ALA A 38 2.50 -11.95 3.48
N GLY A 39 2.35 -12.56 4.67
CA GLY A 39 3.46 -12.97 5.55
C GLY A 39 3.93 -11.87 6.52
N GLY A 40 3.16 -10.79 6.64
CA GLY A 40 3.42 -9.69 7.55
C GLY A 40 2.92 -9.95 8.96
N ASP A 41 3.36 -9.14 9.90
CA ASP A 41 2.88 -9.22 11.28
C ASP A 41 1.83 -8.13 11.52
N PRO A 42 0.53 -8.48 11.65
CA PRO A 42 -0.53 -7.49 11.88
C PRO A 42 -0.39 -6.78 13.22
N SER A 43 0.27 -7.39 14.22
CA SER A 43 0.56 -6.76 15.52
C SER A 43 1.51 -5.57 15.38
N ARG A 44 2.28 -5.52 14.28
CA ARG A 44 3.17 -4.40 13.95
C ARG A 44 2.48 -3.34 13.12
N LEU A 45 1.24 -3.52 12.68
CA LEU A 45 0.52 -2.50 11.96
C LEU A 45 0.07 -1.37 12.89
N ASP A 46 0.01 -0.18 12.32
CA ASP A 46 -0.60 0.95 13.01
C ASP A 46 -2.06 1.03 12.58
N ALA A 47 -2.98 1.02 13.54
CA ALA A 47 -4.42 1.15 13.30
C ALA A 47 -4.89 2.61 13.46
N SER A 48 -3.99 3.55 13.67
CA SER A 48 -4.32 4.95 13.90
C SER A 48 -4.48 5.71 12.57
N GLY A 49 -5.61 6.39 12.42
CA GLY A 49 -5.92 7.24 11.26
C GLY A 49 -6.54 6.48 10.07
N ASP A 50 -6.68 7.18 8.96
CA ASP A 50 -7.29 6.67 7.73
C ASP A 50 -6.42 5.60 7.04
N GLY A 51 -7.01 4.79 6.15
CA GLY A 51 -6.29 3.72 5.44
C GLY A 51 -5.01 4.18 4.75
N ASN A 52 -4.98 5.39 4.18
CA ASN A 52 -3.77 6.00 3.62
C ASN A 52 -2.64 6.16 4.66
N ALA A 53 -2.97 6.61 5.87
CA ALA A 53 -2.00 6.77 6.95
C ALA A 53 -1.48 5.41 7.43
N GLN A 54 -2.38 4.43 7.58
CA GLN A 54 -2.02 3.07 7.97
C GLN A 54 -1.13 2.40 6.91
N TRP A 55 -1.46 2.52 5.63
CA TRP A 55 -0.64 2.01 4.52
C TRP A 55 0.72 2.70 4.45
N ARG A 56 0.80 4.02 4.65
CA ARG A 56 2.07 4.75 4.76
C ARG A 56 2.93 4.24 5.89
N ALA A 57 2.35 4.04 7.08
CA ALA A 57 3.06 3.53 8.23
C ALA A 57 3.56 2.09 7.97
N ALA A 58 2.72 1.24 7.40
CA ALA A 58 3.04 -0.15 7.09
C ALA A 58 4.12 -0.27 6.02
N LEU A 59 3.99 0.43 4.89
CA LEU A 59 5.02 0.48 3.86
C LEU A 59 6.32 1.14 4.36
N GLY A 60 6.21 2.14 5.22
CA GLY A 60 7.37 2.73 5.91
C GLY A 60 8.13 1.70 6.75
N LYS A 61 7.43 0.82 7.46
CA LYS A 61 8.01 -0.31 8.20
C LYS A 61 8.60 -1.35 7.24
N PHE A 62 7.87 -1.72 6.18
CA PHE A 62 8.32 -2.64 5.14
C PHE A 62 9.68 -2.25 4.55
N ARG A 63 9.84 -0.98 4.14
CA ARG A 63 11.09 -0.45 3.58
C ARG A 63 12.29 -0.56 4.53
N ARG A 64 12.04 -0.61 5.83
CA ARG A 64 13.07 -0.71 6.88
C ARG A 64 13.27 -2.15 7.37
N GLY A 65 12.64 -3.15 6.75
CA GLY A 65 12.65 -4.55 7.20
C GLY A 65 11.78 -4.81 8.45
N GLY A 66 10.90 -3.88 8.80
CA GLY A 66 10.08 -3.91 10.02
C GLY A 66 8.66 -4.44 9.84
N GLY A 67 8.22 -4.77 8.62
CA GLY A 67 6.83 -5.17 8.32
C GLY A 67 6.43 -6.58 8.76
N GLY A 68 7.41 -7.43 9.07
CA GLY A 68 7.25 -8.86 9.34
C GLY A 68 8.42 -9.63 8.75
N ALA A 69 8.69 -10.85 9.24
CA ALA A 69 9.82 -11.64 8.76
C ALA A 69 9.61 -12.23 7.35
N ASN A 70 8.36 -12.44 6.94
CA ASN A 70 8.01 -13.10 5.68
C ASN A 70 7.31 -12.19 4.67
N ILE A 71 7.00 -10.93 5.02
CA ILE A 71 6.33 -10.03 4.09
C ILE A 71 7.30 -9.53 3.03
N THR A 72 6.94 -9.77 1.77
CA THR A 72 7.68 -9.31 0.61
C THR A 72 6.78 -8.50 -0.31
N ALA A 73 7.39 -7.70 -1.20
CA ALA A 73 6.65 -6.98 -2.23
C ALA A 73 5.83 -7.95 -3.10
N GLU A 74 6.41 -9.12 -3.40
CA GLU A 74 5.77 -10.18 -4.19
C GLU A 74 4.58 -10.81 -3.46
N SER A 75 4.74 -11.16 -2.17
CA SER A 75 3.66 -11.74 -1.38
C SER A 75 2.49 -10.75 -1.20
N LEU A 76 2.80 -9.47 -0.93
CA LEU A 76 1.78 -8.43 -0.81
C LEU A 76 1.04 -8.24 -2.14
N PHE A 77 1.79 -8.12 -3.24
CA PHE A 77 1.20 -7.99 -4.57
C PHE A 77 0.35 -9.21 -4.95
N ALA A 78 0.80 -10.42 -4.62
CA ALA A 78 0.07 -11.65 -4.91
C ALA A 78 -1.31 -11.67 -4.24
N VAL A 79 -1.39 -11.24 -2.97
CA VAL A 79 -2.68 -11.13 -2.25
C VAL A 79 -3.58 -10.08 -2.89
N VAL A 80 -3.03 -8.90 -3.22
CA VAL A 80 -3.81 -7.82 -3.87
C VAL A 80 -4.33 -8.26 -5.24
N ARG A 81 -3.50 -8.95 -6.03
CA ARG A 81 -3.87 -9.49 -7.34
C ARG A 81 -4.93 -10.59 -7.24
N ASP A 82 -4.89 -11.41 -6.20
CA ASP A 82 -5.87 -12.47 -5.95
C ASP A 82 -7.25 -11.88 -5.62
N GLU A 83 -7.29 -10.85 -4.78
CA GLU A 83 -8.52 -10.14 -4.40
C GLU A 83 -9.05 -9.23 -5.52
N TYR A 84 -8.15 -8.55 -6.26
CA TYR A 84 -8.49 -7.57 -7.31
C TYR A 84 -7.83 -7.89 -8.66
N PRO A 85 -8.13 -9.04 -9.29
CA PRO A 85 -7.46 -9.45 -10.54
C PRO A 85 -7.79 -8.56 -11.75
N LYS A 86 -8.87 -7.76 -11.68
CA LYS A 86 -9.33 -6.86 -12.75
C LYS A 86 -8.82 -5.43 -12.62
N TYR A 87 -7.96 -5.14 -11.64
CA TYR A 87 -7.49 -3.78 -11.39
C TYR A 87 -6.41 -3.38 -12.40
N SER A 88 -6.65 -2.28 -13.13
CA SER A 88 -5.79 -1.85 -14.24
C SER A 88 -4.40 -1.38 -13.82
N ASP A 89 -4.26 -0.84 -12.60
CA ASP A 89 -2.99 -0.32 -12.08
C ASP A 89 -2.15 -1.37 -11.31
N LEU A 90 -2.51 -2.66 -11.40
CA LEU A 90 -1.68 -3.75 -10.86
C LEU A 90 -0.20 -3.70 -11.32
N PRO A 91 0.11 -3.48 -12.61
CA PRO A 91 1.51 -3.41 -13.05
C PRO A 91 2.25 -2.20 -12.46
N ALA A 92 1.54 -1.10 -12.21
CA ALA A 92 2.12 0.08 -11.59
C ALA A 92 2.40 -0.18 -10.09
N LEU A 93 1.46 -0.83 -9.41
CA LEU A 93 1.61 -1.26 -8.01
C LEU A 93 2.79 -2.22 -7.82
N GLU A 94 2.92 -3.23 -8.68
CA GLU A 94 4.02 -4.21 -8.63
C GLU A 94 5.38 -3.51 -8.70
N ARG A 95 5.55 -2.62 -9.68
CA ARG A 95 6.80 -1.85 -9.85
C ARG A 95 7.08 -0.93 -8.67
N ALA A 96 6.04 -0.29 -8.14
CA ALA A 96 6.16 0.56 -6.98
C ALA A 96 6.57 -0.24 -5.74
N LEU A 97 5.94 -1.39 -5.46
CA LEU A 97 6.30 -2.27 -4.34
C LEU A 97 7.71 -2.85 -4.50
N ALA A 98 8.08 -3.26 -5.71
CA ALA A 98 9.44 -3.76 -6.00
C ALA A 98 10.52 -2.70 -5.71
N SER A 99 10.23 -1.42 -5.97
CA SER A 99 11.15 -0.32 -5.64
C SER A 99 11.31 -0.07 -4.14
N LEU A 100 10.39 -0.55 -3.31
CA LEU A 100 10.40 -0.41 -1.86
C LEU A 100 11.10 -1.56 -1.15
N SER A 101 11.37 -2.66 -1.85
CA SER A 101 12.07 -3.82 -1.30
C SER A 101 13.54 -3.45 -1.04
N PRO A 102 14.05 -3.65 0.20
CA PRO A 102 15.47 -3.45 0.48
C PRO A 102 16.29 -4.47 -0.32
N ARG A 103 17.22 -3.97 -1.14
CA ARG A 103 18.18 -4.79 -1.91
C ARG A 103 19.16 -5.51 -1.00
#